data_AF-A0A955MZI4-F1
#
_entry.id   AF-A0A955MZI4-F1
#
_cell.length_a   1.000
_cell.length_b   1.000
_cell.length_c   1.000
_cell.angle_alpha   90.00
_cell.angle_beta   90.00
_cell.angle_gamma   90.00
#
_symmetry.space_group_name_H-M   'P 1'
#
loop_
_entity.id
_entity.type
_entity.pdbx_description
1 polymer ?
#
loop_
_entity_poly.entity_id
_entity_poly.type
_entity_poly.pdbx_seq_one_letter_code
_entity_poly.pdbx_strand_id
1 'polypeptide(L)'
;MISATRGFLLVFLLWIQPISADSQPMRTSAYHPGAKEEAVEWQRNLREDLWRILQLQPLREIQGSLDLNPEKISSRKKDHYEFQAIEISSTPSRRIPVVVTLPESEGPHPAVVCIHGHGHDRFKSYDKESIYKGFASVLAERGVVTIAMDVGQHEVYEEGMILMGERLWDVIRC
;
A
#
# COMPACT_ATOMS: atom_id res chain seq x y z
N MET A 1 27.66 -36.31 80.27
CA MET A 1 26.33 -36.30 79.61
C MET A 1 26.07 -34.89 79.13
N ILE A 2 26.31 -34.59 77.85
CA ILE A 2 26.14 -33.26 77.26
C ILE A 2 24.98 -33.36 76.26
N SER A 3 24.00 -32.48 76.45
CA SER A 3 22.73 -32.36 75.74
C SER A 3 22.93 -31.95 74.28
N ALA A 4 22.24 -32.63 73.36
CA ALA A 4 22.20 -32.29 71.94
C ALA A 4 20.97 -31.43 71.64
N THR A 5 21.17 -30.15 71.31
CA THR A 5 20.12 -29.26 70.81
C THR A 5 20.07 -29.36 69.28
N ARG A 6 18.98 -29.92 68.73
CA ARG A 6 18.72 -30.00 67.28
C ARG A 6 18.27 -28.64 66.75
N GLY A 7 19.05 -28.04 65.85
CA GLY A 7 18.60 -26.91 65.03
C GLY A 7 17.77 -27.41 63.84
N PHE A 8 16.55 -26.91 63.69
CA PHE A 8 15.69 -27.14 62.53
C PHE A 8 16.08 -26.14 61.43
N LEU A 9 16.54 -26.62 60.27
CA LEU A 9 16.78 -25.80 59.09
C LEU A 9 15.51 -25.81 58.23
N LEU A 10 14.78 -24.69 58.19
CA LEU A 10 13.66 -24.48 57.27
C LEU A 10 14.22 -24.06 55.91
N VAL A 11 14.05 -24.91 54.90
CA VAL A 11 14.36 -24.58 53.50
C VAL A 11 13.08 -24.05 52.84
N PHE A 12 13.04 -22.75 52.55
CA PHE A 12 12.01 -22.16 51.70
C PHE A 12 12.38 -22.38 50.22
N LEU A 13 11.64 -23.25 49.53
CA LEU A 13 11.69 -23.40 48.08
C LEU A 13 10.81 -22.32 47.44
N LEU A 14 11.42 -21.22 47.01
CA LEU A 14 10.80 -20.23 46.13
C LEU A 14 10.61 -20.86 44.74
N TRP A 15 9.37 -21.21 44.42
CA TRP A 15 8.96 -21.56 43.05
C TRP A 15 8.96 -20.29 42.20
N ILE A 16 10.01 -20.09 41.41
CA ILE A 16 10.03 -19.10 40.34
C ILE A 16 9.17 -19.68 39.20
N GLN A 17 7.94 -19.20 39.06
CA GLN A 17 7.15 -19.44 37.85
C GLN A 17 7.85 -18.73 36.69
N PRO A 18 8.17 -19.43 35.58
CA PRO A 18 8.68 -18.76 34.40
C PRO A 18 7.58 -17.84 33.86
N ILE A 19 7.91 -16.55 33.72
CA ILE A 19 7.11 -15.62 32.92
C ILE A 19 7.17 -16.16 31.49
N SER A 20 6.16 -16.91 31.07
CA SER A 20 5.95 -17.15 29.65
C SER A 20 5.52 -15.81 29.07
N ALA A 21 6.42 -15.21 28.28
CA ALA A 21 6.04 -14.12 27.40
C ALA A 21 4.92 -14.67 26.50
N ASP A 22 3.70 -14.18 26.68
CA ASP A 22 2.59 -14.49 25.81
C ASP A 22 2.96 -13.99 24.41
N SER A 23 3.51 -14.88 23.58
CA SER A 23 3.99 -14.55 22.25
C SER A 23 2.77 -14.38 21.37
N GLN A 24 2.19 -13.18 21.39
CA GLN A 24 1.17 -12.77 20.44
C GLN A 24 1.62 -13.21 19.03
N PRO A 25 0.86 -14.08 18.35
CA PRO A 25 1.28 -14.58 17.06
C PRO A 25 1.39 -13.41 16.08
N MET A 26 2.55 -13.22 15.44
CA MET A 26 2.81 -12.06 14.57
C MET A 26 1.86 -11.96 13.36
N ARG A 27 1.11 -13.03 13.04
CA ARG A 27 0.20 -13.12 11.89
C ARG A 27 -1.21 -13.49 12.34
N THR A 28 -1.83 -12.63 13.14
CA THR A 28 -3.20 -12.81 13.65
C THR A 28 -4.25 -12.98 12.56
N SER A 29 -4.03 -12.42 11.37
CA SER A 29 -4.95 -12.50 10.21
C SER A 29 -4.45 -13.42 9.08
N ALA A 30 -3.66 -14.46 9.39
CA ALA A 30 -3.16 -15.40 8.38
C ALA A 30 -4.31 -16.08 7.62
N TYR A 31 -4.15 -16.21 6.29
CA TYR A 31 -5.09 -16.98 5.47
C TYR A 31 -5.00 -18.46 5.78
N HIS A 32 -6.15 -19.10 5.92
CA HIS A 32 -6.28 -20.55 6.05
C HIS A 32 -7.15 -21.06 4.88
N PRO A 33 -6.67 -22.01 4.07
CA PRO A 33 -7.48 -22.63 3.04
C PRO A 33 -8.72 -23.31 3.64
N GLY A 34 -9.89 -23.11 3.02
CA GLY A 34 -11.16 -23.56 3.56
C GLY A 34 -12.31 -23.37 2.57
N ALA A 35 -13.53 -23.25 3.10
CA ALA A 35 -14.70 -23.02 2.27
C ALA A 35 -14.62 -21.65 1.57
N LYS A 36 -15.33 -21.51 0.44
CA LYS A 36 -15.36 -20.25 -0.32
C LYS A 36 -15.88 -19.10 0.53
N GLU A 37 -16.91 -19.35 1.32
CA GLU A 37 -17.59 -18.38 2.17
C GLU A 37 -16.64 -17.86 3.27
N GLU A 38 -15.84 -18.76 3.87
CA GLU A 38 -14.81 -18.41 4.85
C GLU A 38 -13.70 -17.56 4.23
N ALA A 39 -13.28 -17.87 3.01
CA ALA A 39 -12.28 -17.08 2.29
C ALA A 39 -12.79 -15.67 1.96
N VAL A 40 -14.06 -15.54 1.53
CA VAL A 40 -14.70 -14.24 1.25
C VAL A 40 -14.79 -13.41 2.52
N GLU A 41 -15.21 -14.02 3.63
CA GLU A 41 -15.33 -13.35 4.93
C GLU A 41 -13.94 -12.91 5.46
N TRP A 42 -12.92 -13.76 5.34
CA TRP A 42 -11.54 -13.41 5.66
C TRP A 42 -11.04 -12.21 4.85
N GLN A 43 -11.27 -12.19 3.53
CA GLN A 43 -10.86 -11.07 2.68
C GLN A 43 -11.57 -9.77 3.07
N ARG A 44 -12.87 -9.83 3.41
CA ARG A 44 -13.64 -8.68 3.86
C ARG A 44 -13.05 -8.09 5.14
N ASN A 45 -12.82 -8.93 6.16
CA ASN A 45 -12.26 -8.51 7.44
C ASN A 45 -10.83 -7.96 7.28
N LEU A 46 -9.99 -8.60 6.48
CA LEU A 46 -8.63 -8.12 6.21
C LEU A 46 -8.61 -6.75 5.54
N ARG A 47 -9.51 -6.50 4.57
CA ARG A 47 -9.60 -5.18 3.92
C ARG A 47 -10.03 -4.09 4.88
N GLU A 48 -10.99 -4.37 5.77
CA GLU A 48 -11.40 -3.42 6.81
C GLU A 48 -10.26 -3.13 7.80
N ASP A 49 -9.53 -4.16 8.23
CA ASP A 49 -8.35 -3.99 9.09
C ASP A 49 -7.25 -3.18 8.41
N LEU A 50 -6.97 -3.45 7.13
CA LEU A 50 -5.98 -2.69 6.36
C LEU A 50 -6.39 -1.22 6.26
N TRP A 51 -7.66 -0.93 5.97
CA TRP A 51 -8.19 0.43 5.89
C TRP A 51 -8.00 1.18 7.22
N ARG A 52 -8.26 0.48 8.34
CA ARG A 52 -8.12 1.03 9.68
C ARG A 52 -6.67 1.28 10.07
N ILE A 53 -5.78 0.32 9.83
CA ILE A 53 -4.36 0.41 10.18
C ILE A 53 -3.66 1.48 9.34
N LEU A 54 -4.05 1.63 8.07
CA LEU A 54 -3.54 2.66 7.17
C LEU A 54 -4.19 4.03 7.36
N GLN A 55 -5.09 4.18 8.34
CA GLN A 55 -5.79 5.43 8.66
C GLN A 55 -6.56 6.04 7.47
N LEU A 56 -7.11 5.21 6.57
CA LEU A 56 -7.79 5.66 5.35
C LEU A 56 -9.27 6.00 5.55
N GLN A 57 -9.80 5.90 6.77
CA GLN A 57 -11.22 6.13 7.07
C GLN A 57 -11.71 7.51 6.62
N PRO A 58 -10.98 8.63 6.86
CA PRO A 58 -11.44 9.94 6.41
C PRO A 58 -11.66 10.04 4.90
N LEU A 59 -10.91 9.24 4.13
CA LEU A 59 -10.97 9.27 2.67
C LEU A 59 -12.10 8.41 2.08
N ARG A 60 -12.67 7.49 2.88
CA ARG A 60 -13.80 6.64 2.45
C ARG A 60 -15.05 7.46 2.14
N GLU A 61 -15.28 8.54 2.89
CA GLU A 61 -16.45 9.41 2.74
C GLU A 61 -16.39 10.26 1.47
N ILE A 62 -15.19 10.62 1.02
CA ILE A 62 -14.98 11.50 -0.14
C ILE A 62 -14.65 10.75 -1.42
N GLN A 63 -14.36 9.44 -1.34
CA GLN A 63 -13.89 8.64 -2.49
C GLN A 63 -14.84 8.75 -3.70
N GLY A 64 -16.15 8.72 -3.45
CA GLY A 64 -17.17 8.78 -4.50
C GLY A 64 -17.58 10.18 -4.94
N SER A 65 -17.15 11.23 -4.23
CA SER A 65 -17.55 12.62 -4.50
C SER A 65 -16.41 13.50 -5.01
N LEU A 66 -15.17 13.02 -4.96
CA LEU A 66 -14.00 13.75 -5.43
C LEU A 66 -13.68 13.43 -6.90
N ASP A 67 -13.98 14.37 -7.78
CA ASP A 67 -13.55 14.34 -9.19
C ASP A 67 -12.02 14.38 -9.32
N LEU A 68 -11.48 13.68 -10.32
CA LEU A 68 -10.04 13.67 -10.59
C LEU A 68 -9.52 15.02 -11.11
N ASN A 69 -10.38 15.82 -11.76
CA ASN A 69 -10.03 17.14 -12.32
C ASN A 69 -8.66 17.15 -13.03
N PRO A 70 -8.46 16.32 -14.08
CA PRO A 70 -7.16 16.15 -14.71
C PRO A 70 -6.73 17.43 -15.42
N GLU A 71 -5.49 17.86 -15.18
CA GLU A 71 -4.87 18.99 -15.86
C GLU A 71 -3.64 18.52 -16.62
N LYS A 72 -3.63 18.71 -17.93
CA LYS A 72 -2.52 18.27 -18.79
C LYS A 72 -1.35 19.23 -18.67
N ILE A 73 -0.22 18.76 -18.12
CA ILE A 73 1.03 19.52 -18.05
C ILE A 73 1.78 19.42 -19.38
N SER A 74 1.91 18.20 -19.91
CA SER A 74 2.59 17.97 -21.19
C SER A 74 2.04 16.74 -21.90
N SER A 75 2.24 16.70 -23.21
CA SER A 75 1.92 15.54 -24.04
C SER A 75 2.99 15.36 -25.11
N ARG A 76 3.33 14.10 -25.38
CA ARG A 76 4.16 13.68 -26.50
C ARG A 76 3.53 12.49 -27.21
N LYS A 77 3.40 12.60 -28.52
CA LYS A 77 3.03 11.48 -29.38
C LYS A 77 4.21 10.50 -29.49
N LYS A 78 3.93 9.20 -29.33
CA LYS A 78 4.85 8.09 -29.56
C LYS A 78 4.21 7.12 -30.54
N ASP A 79 4.99 6.14 -31.00
CA ASP A 79 4.45 5.08 -31.84
C ASP A 79 3.35 4.33 -31.05
N HIS A 80 2.13 4.34 -31.58
CA HIS A 80 0.93 3.64 -31.07
C HIS A 80 0.25 4.22 -29.83
N TYR A 81 0.78 5.28 -29.19
CA TYR A 81 0.14 5.91 -28.04
C TYR A 81 0.57 7.37 -27.81
N GLU A 82 -0.25 8.11 -27.08
CA GLU A 82 0.09 9.43 -26.53
C GLU A 82 0.62 9.26 -25.10
N PHE A 83 1.75 9.88 -24.79
CA PHE A 83 2.31 9.93 -23.44
C PHE A 83 2.03 11.30 -22.82
N GLN A 84 1.26 11.35 -21.74
CA GLN A 84 0.87 12.59 -21.08
C GLN A 84 1.40 12.63 -19.64
N ALA A 85 1.98 13.77 -19.24
CA ALA A 85 2.15 14.11 -17.83
C ALA A 85 1.00 15.04 -17.44
N ILE A 86 0.27 14.68 -16.39
CA ILE A 86 -0.91 15.40 -15.92
C ILE A 86 -0.86 15.55 -14.39
N GLU A 87 -1.69 16.43 -13.85
CA GLU A 87 -2.02 16.44 -12.42
C GLU A 87 -3.46 16.01 -12.22
N ILE A 88 -3.73 15.31 -11.11
CA ILE A 88 -5.07 14.93 -10.67
C ILE A 88 -5.27 15.29 -9.21
N SER A 89 -6.51 15.54 -8.82
CA SER A 89 -6.90 15.69 -7.42
C SER A 89 -6.83 14.34 -6.69
N SER A 90 -5.93 14.26 -5.70
CA SER A 90 -5.84 13.11 -4.79
C SER A 90 -6.77 13.29 -3.60
N THR A 91 -6.76 14.48 -3.00
CA THR A 91 -7.66 14.90 -1.91
C THR A 91 -8.28 16.26 -2.28
N PRO A 92 -9.21 16.82 -1.48
CA PRO A 92 -9.77 18.15 -1.75
C PRO A 92 -8.72 19.27 -1.71
N SER A 93 -7.66 19.07 -0.91
CA SER A 93 -6.55 20.00 -0.66
C SER A 93 -5.32 19.72 -1.50
N ARG A 94 -5.15 18.50 -2.04
CA ARG A 94 -3.91 18.06 -2.69
C ARG A 94 -4.13 17.51 -4.10
N ARG A 95 -3.27 17.96 -5.01
CA ARG A 95 -3.08 17.39 -6.35
C ARG A 95 -1.78 16.59 -6.40
N ILE A 96 -1.77 15.55 -7.22
CA ILE A 96 -0.60 14.71 -7.44
C ILE A 96 -0.24 14.66 -8.94
N PRO A 97 1.05 14.66 -9.27
CA PRO A 97 1.48 14.47 -10.64
C PRO A 97 1.42 12.99 -11.02
N VAL A 98 0.88 12.70 -12.19
CA VAL A 98 0.84 11.35 -12.75
C VAL A 98 1.24 11.36 -14.22
N VAL A 99 1.64 10.20 -14.72
CA VAL A 99 1.91 9.96 -16.13
C VAL A 99 0.90 8.95 -16.62
N VAL A 100 0.18 9.29 -17.68
CA VAL A 100 -0.79 8.40 -18.35
C VAL A 100 -0.38 8.17 -19.80
N THR A 101 -0.55 6.93 -20.29
CA THR A 101 -0.48 6.62 -21.71
C THR A 101 -1.85 6.27 -22.26
N LEU A 102 -2.16 6.82 -23.43
CA LEU A 102 -3.44 6.63 -24.10
C LEU A 102 -3.19 5.98 -25.47
N PRO A 103 -3.71 4.76 -25.72
CA PRO A 103 -3.63 4.13 -27.03
C PRO A 103 -4.25 5.01 -28.13
N GLU A 104 -3.74 4.91 -29.35
CA GLU A 104 -4.32 5.63 -30.51
C GLU A 104 -5.65 5.03 -31.00
N SER A 105 -5.92 3.76 -30.66
CA SER A 105 -7.15 3.09 -31.06
C SER A 105 -8.35 3.58 -30.25
N GLU A 106 -9.50 3.64 -30.91
CA GLU A 106 -10.76 4.03 -30.29
C GLU A 106 -11.32 2.93 -29.36
N GLY A 107 -12.15 3.33 -28.41
CA GLY A 107 -12.87 2.43 -27.51
C GLY A 107 -12.19 2.17 -26.16
N PRO A 108 -12.77 1.28 -25.33
CA PRO A 108 -12.21 0.97 -24.02
C PRO A 108 -10.96 0.10 -24.13
N HIS A 109 -9.98 0.39 -23.27
CA HIS A 109 -8.71 -0.34 -23.21
C HIS A 109 -8.52 -0.95 -21.82
N PRO A 110 -7.81 -2.09 -21.71
CA PRO A 110 -7.30 -2.53 -20.42
C PRO A 110 -6.38 -1.45 -19.83
N ALA A 111 -6.36 -1.33 -18.51
CA ALA A 111 -5.56 -0.34 -17.79
C ALA A 111 -4.67 -0.99 -16.73
N VAL A 112 -3.47 -0.44 -16.52
CA VAL A 112 -2.50 -0.91 -15.53
C VAL A 112 -1.91 0.27 -14.75
N VAL A 113 -2.04 0.21 -13.42
CA VAL A 113 -1.33 1.11 -12.51
C VAL A 113 0.11 0.61 -12.33
N CYS A 114 1.07 1.42 -12.78
CA CYS A 114 2.49 1.11 -12.85
C CYS A 114 3.22 1.73 -11.66
N ILE A 115 3.42 0.96 -10.60
CA ILE A 115 4.01 1.41 -9.35
C ILE A 115 5.54 1.21 -9.36
N HIS A 116 6.29 2.28 -9.07
CA HIS A 116 7.74 2.20 -8.91
C HIS A 116 8.13 1.83 -7.46
N GLY A 117 9.35 1.36 -7.28
CA GLY A 117 9.95 1.02 -5.99
C GLY A 117 10.66 2.22 -5.36
N HIS A 118 11.34 1.98 -4.24
CA HIS A 118 11.98 3.04 -3.48
C HIS A 118 13.05 3.81 -4.28
N GLY A 119 13.14 5.13 -4.08
CA GLY A 119 14.15 5.99 -4.72
C GLY A 119 13.92 6.32 -6.19
N HIS A 120 12.69 6.15 -6.68
CA HIS A 120 12.31 6.41 -8.07
C HIS A 120 11.10 7.36 -8.16
N ASP A 121 10.73 7.71 -9.40
CA ASP A 121 9.59 8.55 -9.74
C ASP A 121 8.65 7.83 -10.73
N ARG A 122 7.52 8.49 -11.01
CA ARG A 122 6.47 8.07 -11.97
C ARG A 122 6.96 7.80 -13.39
N PHE A 123 8.13 8.27 -13.80
CA PHE A 123 8.67 8.00 -15.13
C PHE A 123 9.47 6.71 -15.19
N LYS A 124 9.92 6.19 -14.04
CA LYS A 124 10.91 5.11 -14.01
C LYS A 124 10.42 3.79 -14.59
N SER A 125 9.12 3.49 -14.50
CA SER A 125 8.51 2.30 -15.12
C SER A 125 8.50 2.33 -16.65
N TYR A 126 8.67 3.52 -17.26
CA TYR A 126 8.75 3.72 -18.71
C TYR A 126 10.18 3.72 -19.25
N ASP A 127 11.17 3.92 -18.39
CA ASP A 127 12.59 3.97 -18.73
C ASP A 127 13.13 2.57 -19.05
N LYS A 128 13.54 2.36 -20.30
CA LYS A 128 14.09 1.08 -20.81
C LYS A 128 15.42 0.71 -20.16
N GLU A 129 16.17 1.70 -19.69
CA GLU A 129 17.47 1.50 -19.01
C GLU A 129 17.31 1.24 -17.51
N SER A 130 16.12 1.46 -16.95
CA SER A 130 15.84 1.19 -15.55
C SER A 130 15.87 -0.30 -15.19
N ILE A 131 15.81 -0.60 -13.89
CA ILE A 131 15.57 -1.95 -13.37
C ILE A 131 14.22 -2.54 -13.83
N TYR A 132 13.26 -1.67 -14.19
CA TYR A 132 11.93 -2.06 -14.67
C TYR A 132 11.90 -2.39 -16.16
N LYS A 133 13.00 -2.13 -16.89
CA LYS A 133 13.13 -2.43 -18.32
C LYS A 133 12.01 -1.85 -19.18
N GLY A 134 11.46 -0.70 -18.77
CA GLY A 134 10.42 0.01 -19.49
C GLY A 134 9.10 -0.76 -19.66
N PHE A 135 8.73 -1.64 -18.72
CA PHE A 135 7.52 -2.47 -18.87
C PHE A 135 6.26 -1.65 -19.16
N ALA A 136 6.13 -0.44 -18.60
CA ALA A 136 4.97 0.41 -18.84
C ALA A 136 4.92 0.89 -20.30
N SER A 137 6.08 1.21 -20.90
CA SER A 137 6.17 1.54 -22.33
C SER A 137 5.76 0.35 -23.21
N VAL A 138 6.18 -0.88 -22.85
CA VAL A 138 5.81 -2.10 -23.60
C VAL A 138 4.31 -2.40 -23.53
N LEU A 139 3.66 -2.11 -22.40
CA LEU A 139 2.21 -2.22 -22.27
C LEU A 139 1.49 -1.17 -23.12
N ALA A 140 1.93 0.09 -23.06
CA ALA A 140 1.38 1.18 -23.85
C ALA A 140 1.48 0.92 -25.37
N GLU A 141 2.63 0.44 -25.84
CA GLU A 141 2.87 0.03 -27.24
C GLU A 141 1.90 -1.08 -27.71
N ARG A 142 1.29 -1.83 -26.77
CA ARG A 142 0.31 -2.90 -27.05
C ARG A 142 -1.15 -2.50 -26.86
N GLY A 143 -1.43 -1.20 -26.70
CA GLY A 143 -2.79 -0.69 -26.54
C GLY A 143 -3.35 -0.85 -25.12
N VAL A 144 -2.47 -0.95 -24.11
CA VAL A 144 -2.88 -0.93 -22.70
C VAL A 144 -2.69 0.49 -22.17
N VAL A 145 -3.71 1.06 -21.54
CA VAL A 145 -3.57 2.32 -20.80
C VAL A 145 -2.66 2.07 -19.60
N THR A 146 -1.61 2.86 -19.45
CA THR A 146 -0.78 2.81 -18.25
C THR A 146 -0.89 4.11 -17.49
N ILE A 147 -0.94 4.04 -16.16
CA ILE A 147 -0.87 5.21 -15.28
C ILE A 147 0.20 4.99 -14.23
N ALA A 148 1.03 6.00 -13.95
CA ALA A 148 2.06 5.94 -12.93
C ALA A 148 2.04 7.24 -12.10
N MET A 149 2.21 7.09 -10.80
CA MET A 149 2.29 8.15 -9.80
C MET A 149 3.59 8.04 -8.99
N ASP A 150 3.92 9.10 -8.26
CA ASP A 150 4.99 9.03 -7.27
C ASP A 150 4.47 8.37 -5.98
N VAL A 151 5.11 7.29 -5.54
CA VAL A 151 4.83 6.61 -4.25
C VAL A 151 6.02 6.71 -3.27
N GLY A 152 7.03 7.50 -3.64
CA GLY A 152 8.28 7.69 -2.90
C GLY A 152 8.29 8.90 -1.96
N GLN A 153 7.17 9.61 -1.77
CA GLN A 153 7.10 10.78 -0.90
C GLN A 153 7.50 10.44 0.54
N HIS A 154 8.14 11.36 1.25
CA HIS A 154 8.56 11.19 2.65
C HIS A 154 7.83 12.13 3.62
N GLU A 155 6.85 12.87 3.11
CA GLU A 155 6.03 13.80 3.86
C GLU A 155 4.61 13.26 3.95
N VAL A 156 3.92 13.59 5.04
CA VAL A 156 2.48 13.38 5.21
C VAL A 156 1.82 14.74 5.02
N TYR A 157 0.84 14.81 4.13
CA TYR A 157 0.21 16.08 3.73
C TYR A 157 -1.12 16.34 4.43
N GLU A 158 -1.89 15.29 4.69
CA GLU A 158 -3.22 15.36 5.29
C GLU A 158 -3.16 15.09 6.80
N GLU A 159 -3.89 15.89 7.56
CA GLU A 159 -4.02 15.70 8.99
C GLU A 159 -4.73 14.37 9.30
N GLY A 160 -4.21 13.63 10.28
CA GLY A 160 -4.80 12.36 10.72
C GLY A 160 -4.54 11.17 9.79
N MET A 161 -3.69 11.34 8.77
CA MET A 161 -3.21 10.26 7.91
C MET A 161 -1.80 9.79 8.32
N ILE A 162 -1.41 8.61 7.83
CA ILE A 162 -0.02 8.15 7.87
C ILE A 162 0.57 8.06 6.46
N LEU A 163 1.89 8.12 6.37
CA LEU A 163 2.64 8.04 5.12
C LEU A 163 2.22 6.86 4.23
N MET A 164 2.00 5.69 4.84
CA MET A 164 1.59 4.49 4.10
C MET A 164 0.14 4.54 3.62
N GLY A 165 -0.73 5.22 4.36
CA GLY A 165 -2.10 5.50 3.96
C GLY A 165 -2.12 6.41 2.74
N GLU A 166 -1.43 7.54 2.78
CA GLU A 166 -1.39 8.47 1.65
C GLU A 166 -0.80 7.84 0.38
N ARG A 167 0.27 7.07 0.51
CA ARG A 167 0.85 6.32 -0.62
C ARG A 167 -0.14 5.34 -1.23
N LEU A 168 -0.89 4.59 -0.40
CA LEU A 168 -1.92 3.69 -0.93
C LEU A 168 -3.08 4.47 -1.55
N TRP A 169 -3.46 5.59 -0.95
CA TRP A 169 -4.53 6.44 -1.47
C TRP A 169 -4.19 7.02 -2.85
N ASP A 170 -2.98 7.55 -3.03
CA ASP A 170 -2.52 8.07 -4.32
C ASP A 170 -2.57 6.99 -5.42
N VAL A 171 -2.28 5.73 -5.06
CA VAL A 171 -2.44 4.58 -5.96
C VAL A 171 -3.91 4.30 -6.26
N ILE A 172 -4.83 4.40 -5.29
CA ILE A 172 -6.27 4.19 -5.49
C ILE A 172 -6.90 5.27 -6.38
N ARG A 173 -6.31 6.47 -6.41
CA ARG A 173 -6.76 7.57 -7.27
C ARG A 173 -6.35 7.42 -8.73
N CYS A 174 -5.46 6.49 -9.05
CA CYS A 174 -5.01 6.17 -10.40
C CYS A 174 -5.79 5.00 -11.00
#